data_AF-A0A537U627-F1
#
_entry.id   AF-A0A537U627-F1
#
_cell.length_a   1.000
_cell.length_b   1.000
_cell.length_c   1.000
_cell.angle_alpha   90.00
_cell.angle_beta   90.00
_cell.angle_gamma   90.00
#
_symmetry.space_group_name_H-M   'P 1'
#
loop_
_entity.id
_entity.type
_entity.pdbx_description
1 polymer ?
#
loop_
_entity_poly.entity_id
_entity_poly.type
_entity_poly.pdbx_seq_one_letter_code
_entity_poly.pdbx_strand_id
1 'polypeptide(L)'
;MSYSRICTRAAGLSVALALACAATLPGAEAGPSYDGLWSVVIVTKTGQCDAAYRYPIRITNGSLVNAGSAPINISGKVGKNGAVIVNVNAGDKSAVGKGRLAATSGAGSWSGNANGACSGVWEAERRG
;
A
#
# COMPACT_ATOMS: atom_id res chain seq x y z
N MET A 1 52.94 25.30 64.86
CA MET A 1 53.90 25.11 63.74
C MET A 1 53.52 23.80 63.02
N SER A 2 52.64 23.75 62.03
CA SER A 2 52.76 24.16 60.61
C SER A 2 54.12 23.93 59.97
N TYR A 3 54.19 22.95 59.04
CA TYR A 3 54.72 22.97 57.65
C TYR A 3 54.84 21.50 57.17
N SER A 4 53.83 20.98 56.45
CA SER A 4 53.71 20.93 54.98
C SER A 4 54.69 19.99 54.28
N ARG A 5 54.19 18.93 53.61
CA ARG A 5 54.55 18.51 52.24
C ARG A 5 53.41 17.68 51.60
N ILE A 6 52.85 18.22 50.53
CA ILE A 6 52.01 17.51 49.55
C ILE A 6 52.94 16.67 48.66
N CYS A 7 52.57 15.42 48.37
CA CYS A 7 53.07 14.68 47.19
C CYS A 7 52.06 13.61 46.75
N THR A 8 51.23 14.01 45.78
CA THR A 8 50.67 13.31 44.62
C THR A 8 51.09 11.83 44.40
N ARG A 9 50.12 10.91 44.23
CA ARG A 9 49.75 10.26 42.94
C ARG A 9 48.80 9.06 43.14
N ALA A 10 47.96 8.88 42.11
CA ALA A 10 46.77 8.06 42.01
C ALA A 10 47.00 6.55 41.82
N ALA A 11 45.98 5.72 42.12
CA ALA A 11 45.54 4.61 41.25
C ALA A 11 44.30 3.86 41.82
N GLY A 12 43.19 3.84 41.05
CA GLY A 12 42.16 2.78 40.94
C GLY A 12 41.29 2.51 42.18
N LEU A 13 40.04 2.04 42.11
CA LEU A 13 39.21 1.44 41.05
C LEU A 13 37.77 1.29 41.62
N SER A 14 36.77 1.16 40.73
CA SER A 14 35.49 0.41 40.95
C SER A 14 34.27 1.19 41.49
N VAL A 15 33.04 1.14 40.96
CA VAL A 15 32.39 0.57 39.77
C VAL A 15 31.19 1.49 39.50
N ALA A 16 31.01 1.99 38.27
CA ALA A 16 29.79 2.70 37.86
C ALA A 16 28.74 1.68 37.39
N LEU A 17 27.56 1.67 38.02
CA LEU A 17 26.43 0.82 37.65
C LEU A 17 25.70 1.46 36.46
N ALA A 18 25.99 1.00 35.24
CA ALA A 18 25.26 1.43 34.05
C ALA A 18 23.94 0.64 33.93
N LEU A 19 22.81 1.29 34.27
CA LEU A 19 21.49 0.81 33.89
C LEU A 19 21.30 1.03 32.38
N ALA A 20 21.46 -0.04 31.60
CA ALA A 20 21.08 -0.05 30.20
C ALA A 20 19.56 -0.25 30.08
N CYS A 21 18.81 0.85 29.91
CA CYS A 21 17.43 0.78 29.42
C CYS A 21 17.45 0.29 27.96
N ALA A 22 17.08 -0.97 27.73
CA ALA A 22 16.82 -1.48 26.40
C ALA A 22 15.57 -0.80 25.83
N ALA A 23 15.76 0.21 25.00
CA ALA A 23 14.69 0.79 24.20
C ALA A 23 14.27 -0.24 23.13
N THR A 24 13.13 -0.90 23.30
CA THR A 24 12.50 -1.67 22.24
C THR A 24 11.98 -0.69 21.19
N LEU A 25 12.74 -0.49 20.12
CA LEU A 25 12.25 0.19 18.92
C LEU A 25 11.09 -0.64 18.35
N PRO A 26 9.91 -0.07 18.10
CA PRO A 26 8.89 -0.77 17.32
C PRO A 26 9.49 -1.06 15.94
N GLY A 27 9.58 -2.34 15.59
CA GLY A 27 10.01 -2.75 14.26
C GLY A 27 9.12 -2.07 13.23
N ALA A 28 9.73 -1.40 12.24
CA ALA A 28 9.00 -0.86 11.11
C ALA A 28 8.26 -2.03 10.44
N GLU A 29 6.96 -2.12 10.70
CA GLU A 29 6.07 -3.06 10.03
C GLU A 29 6.10 -2.75 8.54
N ALA A 30 6.86 -3.57 7.80
CA ALA A 30 6.77 -3.62 6.36
C ALA A 30 5.35 -4.10 6.05
N GLY A 31 4.45 -3.16 5.77
CA GLY A 31 3.07 -3.47 5.41
C GLY A 31 3.02 -4.48 4.26
N PRO A 32 1.92 -5.24 4.14
CA PRO A 32 1.81 -6.29 3.13
C PRO A 32 2.07 -5.71 1.73
N SER A 33 2.93 -6.38 0.97
CA SER A 33 3.13 -6.06 -0.44
C SER A 33 1.90 -6.52 -1.22
N TYR A 34 1.28 -5.61 -1.96
CA TYR A 34 0.14 -5.90 -2.83
C TYR A 34 0.57 -6.34 -4.24
N ASP A 35 1.88 -6.36 -4.51
CA ASP A 35 2.44 -6.74 -5.79
C ASP A 35 2.02 -8.16 -6.18
N GLY A 36 1.79 -8.36 -7.48
CA GLY A 36 1.32 -9.62 -8.03
C GLY A 36 0.15 -9.47 -8.99
N LEU A 37 -0.40 -10.61 -9.41
CA LEU A 37 -1.58 -10.68 -10.26
C LEU A 37 -2.85 -10.64 -9.43
N TRP A 38 -3.84 -9.91 -9.93
CA TRP A 38 -5.15 -9.77 -9.33
C TRP A 38 -6.21 -9.99 -10.39
N SER A 39 -7.32 -10.59 -9.98
CA SER A 39 -8.53 -10.65 -10.78
C SER A 39 -9.56 -9.72 -10.20
N VAL A 40 -9.98 -8.75 -11.01
CA VAL A 40 -10.94 -7.73 -10.60
C VAL A 40 -12.26 -8.01 -11.29
N VAL A 41 -13.35 -8.00 -10.53
CA VAL A 41 -14.72 -8.03 -11.04
C VAL A 41 -15.28 -6.63 -10.93
N ILE A 42 -15.76 -6.10 -12.04
CA ILE A 42 -16.47 -4.82 -12.11
C ILE A 42 -17.96 -5.13 -12.22
N VAL A 43 -18.77 -4.49 -11.40
CA VAL A 43 -20.23 -4.61 -11.42
C VAL A 43 -20.84 -3.23 -11.57
N THR A 44 -21.63 -3.03 -12.61
CA THR A 44 -22.43 -1.82 -12.82
C THR A 44 -23.67 -1.86 -11.94
N LYS A 45 -23.91 -0.78 -11.19
CA LYS A 45 -25.11 -0.60 -10.34
C LYS A 45 -26.05 0.46 -10.91
N THR A 46 -25.51 1.44 -11.63
CA THR A 46 -26.27 2.54 -12.23
C THR A 46 -25.77 2.78 -13.65
N GLY A 47 -26.69 3.04 -14.58
CA GLY A 47 -26.42 3.29 -16.00
C GLY A 47 -26.77 2.09 -16.90
N GLN A 48 -26.48 2.21 -18.19
CA GLN A 48 -26.74 1.17 -19.20
C GLN A 48 -25.43 0.56 -19.76
N CYS A 49 -24.35 0.67 -19.00
CA CYS A 49 -23.09 0.00 -19.31
C CYS A 49 -23.19 -1.52 -19.11
N ASP A 50 -22.20 -2.25 -19.63
CA ASP A 50 -22.08 -3.70 -19.43
C ASP A 50 -22.28 -4.06 -17.94
N ALA A 51 -23.12 -5.06 -17.67
CA ALA A 51 -23.61 -5.33 -16.32
C ALA A 51 -22.49 -5.76 -15.36
N ALA A 52 -21.64 -6.68 -15.79
CA ALA A 52 -20.46 -7.09 -15.05
C ALA A 52 -19.41 -7.71 -15.98
N TYR A 53 -18.15 -7.55 -15.64
CA TYR A 53 -17.05 -8.23 -16.31
C TYR A 53 -15.87 -8.42 -15.37
N ARG A 54 -15.01 -9.40 -15.69
CA ARG A 54 -13.80 -9.71 -14.95
C ARG A 54 -12.59 -9.33 -15.79
N TYR A 55 -11.62 -8.65 -15.19
CA TYR A 55 -10.40 -8.22 -15.88
C TYR A 55 -9.16 -8.42 -15.00
N PRO A 56 -8.04 -8.90 -15.53
CA PRO A 56 -6.80 -9.05 -14.77
C PRO A 56 -6.02 -7.74 -14.68
N ILE A 57 -5.50 -7.44 -13.49
CA ILE A 57 -4.58 -6.31 -13.22
C ILE A 57 -3.33 -6.86 -12.55
N ARG A 58 -2.17 -6.30 -12.88
CA ARG A 58 -0.92 -6.54 -12.14
C ARG A 58 -0.59 -5.32 -11.29
N ILE A 59 -0.14 -5.57 -10.06
CA ILE A 59 0.46 -4.54 -9.22
C ILE A 59 1.97 -4.73 -9.23
N THR A 60 2.71 -3.66 -9.47
CA THR A 60 4.18 -3.65 -9.48
C THR A 60 4.70 -2.41 -8.80
N ASN A 61 5.40 -2.58 -7.68
CA ASN A 61 5.83 -1.50 -6.79
C ASN A 61 4.65 -0.57 -6.42
N GLY A 62 3.50 -1.17 -6.14
CA GLY A 62 2.25 -0.44 -5.86
C GLY A 62 1.61 0.27 -7.07
N SER A 63 2.18 0.22 -8.27
CA SER A 63 1.57 0.78 -9.48
C SER A 63 0.66 -0.22 -10.17
N LEU A 64 -0.49 0.25 -10.66
CA LEU A 64 -1.48 -0.59 -11.36
C LEU A 64 -1.13 -0.70 -12.85
N VAL A 65 -1.04 -1.92 -13.36
CA VAL A 65 -0.63 -2.23 -14.73
C VAL A 65 -1.66 -3.15 -15.39
N ASN A 66 -1.98 -2.88 -16.67
CA ASN A 66 -2.82 -3.76 -17.47
C ASN A 66 -2.15 -5.14 -17.63
N ALA A 67 -2.88 -6.20 -17.26
CA ALA A 67 -2.43 -7.58 -17.39
C ALA A 67 -3.32 -8.43 -18.32
N GLY A 68 -4.27 -7.80 -19.01
CA GLY A 68 -5.14 -8.43 -20.00
C GLY A 68 -4.71 -8.12 -21.42
N SER A 69 -5.40 -8.72 -22.39
CA SER A 69 -5.12 -8.56 -23.82
C SER A 69 -5.83 -7.36 -24.45
N ALA A 70 -6.81 -6.76 -23.77
CA ALA A 70 -7.54 -5.62 -24.30
C ALA A 70 -6.67 -4.35 -24.24
N PRO A 71 -6.78 -3.45 -25.24
CA PRO A 71 -6.03 -2.20 -25.31
C PRO A 71 -6.62 -1.15 -24.34
N ILE A 72 -6.48 -1.42 -23.04
CA ILE A 72 -6.97 -0.59 -21.94
C ILE A 72 -5.77 0.08 -21.29
N ASN A 73 -5.84 1.40 -21.15
CA ASN A 73 -4.88 2.15 -20.36
C ASN A 73 -5.33 2.15 -18.91
N ILE A 74 -4.48 1.62 -18.03
CA ILE A 74 -4.70 1.61 -16.58
C ILE A 74 -3.59 2.42 -15.94
N SER A 75 -3.97 3.38 -15.10
CA SER A 75 -3.04 4.16 -14.30
C SER A 75 -3.56 4.29 -12.88
N GLY A 76 -2.66 4.43 -11.92
CA GLY A 76 -3.03 4.56 -10.52
C GLY A 76 -2.08 3.79 -9.60
N LYS A 77 -2.43 3.76 -8.32
CA LYS A 77 -1.57 3.19 -7.29
C LYS A 77 -2.35 2.56 -6.15
N VAL A 78 -1.64 1.66 -5.46
CA VAL A 78 -2.01 1.10 -4.17
C VAL A 78 -1.02 1.64 -3.13
N GLY A 79 -1.53 2.35 -2.13
CA GLY A 79 -0.74 2.81 -1.00
C GLY A 79 -0.31 1.65 -0.10
N LYS A 80 0.71 1.87 0.75
CA LYS A 80 1.18 0.86 1.72
C LYS A 80 0.08 0.37 2.67
N ASN A 81 -0.91 1.22 2.95
CA ASN A 81 -2.07 0.87 3.75
C ASN A 81 -3.17 0.13 2.96
N GLY A 82 -2.98 -0.16 1.68
CA GLY A 82 -3.95 -0.83 0.80
C GLY A 82 -4.91 0.11 0.07
N ALA A 83 -4.85 1.42 0.28
CA ALA A 83 -5.74 2.37 -0.41
C ALA A 83 -5.47 2.38 -1.92
N VAL A 84 -6.52 2.20 -2.72
CA VAL A 84 -6.47 2.13 -4.18
C VAL A 84 -7.08 3.39 -4.78
N ILE A 85 -6.39 3.96 -5.76
CA ILE A 85 -6.95 4.95 -6.69
C ILE A 85 -6.53 4.52 -8.10
N VAL A 86 -7.49 4.41 -9.01
CA VAL A 86 -7.26 3.96 -10.39
C VAL A 86 -8.03 4.82 -11.38
N ASN A 87 -7.43 5.08 -12.53
CA ASN A 87 -8.07 5.62 -13.72
C ASN A 87 -7.92 4.60 -14.85
N VAL A 88 -8.99 4.42 -15.61
CA VAL A 88 -9.09 3.47 -16.72
C VAL A 88 -9.60 4.19 -17.95
N ASN A 89 -8.95 4.00 -19.09
CA ASN A 89 -9.37 4.54 -20.38
C ASN A 89 -9.33 3.43 -21.44
N ALA A 90 -10.40 3.31 -22.23
CA ALA A 90 -10.53 2.32 -23.30
C ALA A 90 -11.26 2.95 -24.49
N GLY A 91 -10.51 3.48 -25.45
CA GLY A 91 -11.07 4.33 -26.51
C GLY A 91 -11.77 5.55 -25.91
N ASP A 92 -13.04 5.74 -26.26
CA ASP A 92 -13.88 6.85 -25.78
C ASP A 92 -14.49 6.60 -24.39
N LYS A 93 -14.25 5.41 -23.80
CA LYS A 93 -14.74 5.04 -22.47
C LYS A 93 -13.71 5.42 -21.40
N SER A 94 -14.20 5.87 -20.24
CA SER A 94 -13.34 6.19 -19.09
C SER A 94 -14.00 5.82 -17.77
N ALA A 95 -13.19 5.48 -16.76
CA ALA A 95 -13.65 5.24 -15.40
C ALA A 95 -12.59 5.60 -14.37
N VAL A 96 -13.04 5.98 -13.17
CA VAL A 96 -12.23 6.18 -11.98
C VAL A 96 -12.72 5.23 -10.90
N GLY A 97 -11.78 4.54 -10.25
CA GLY A 97 -12.06 3.62 -9.15
C GLY A 97 -11.32 4.00 -7.88
N LYS A 98 -11.94 3.74 -6.74
CA LYS A 98 -11.34 3.89 -5.40
C LYS A 98 -11.72 2.70 -4.53
N GLY A 99 -10.87 2.36 -3.57
CA GLY A 99 -11.19 1.32 -2.58
C GLY A 99 -9.99 0.91 -1.74
N ARG A 100 -10.00 -0.31 -1.22
CA ARG A 100 -8.91 -0.86 -0.42
C ARG A 100 -8.64 -2.32 -0.76
N LEU A 101 -7.36 -2.69 -0.71
CA LEU A 101 -6.90 -4.07 -0.69
C LEU A 101 -6.59 -4.51 0.74
N ALA A 102 -6.88 -5.78 1.02
CA ALA A 102 -6.29 -6.58 2.07
C ALA A 102 -5.21 -7.49 1.45
N ALA A 103 -4.67 -8.44 2.21
CA ALA A 103 -3.58 -9.30 1.76
C ALA A 103 -3.92 -10.10 0.48
N THR A 104 -5.15 -10.61 0.36
CA THR A 104 -5.57 -11.50 -0.74
C THR A 104 -6.88 -11.10 -1.41
N SER A 105 -7.53 -10.04 -0.93
CA SER A 105 -8.81 -9.56 -1.44
C SER A 105 -8.86 -8.04 -1.50
N GLY A 106 -9.89 -7.48 -2.11
CA GLY A 106 -10.13 -6.05 -2.11
C GLY A 106 -11.49 -5.70 -2.64
N ALA A 107 -11.93 -4.48 -2.37
CA ALA A 107 -13.19 -3.98 -2.88
C ALA A 107 -13.21 -2.45 -2.91
N GLY A 108 -14.17 -1.91 -3.67
CA GLY A 108 -14.42 -0.50 -3.70
C GLY A 108 -15.53 -0.10 -4.67
N SER A 109 -15.53 1.17 -5.04
CA SER A 109 -16.49 1.75 -5.97
C SER A 109 -15.79 2.33 -7.19
N TRP A 110 -16.57 2.49 -8.25
CA TRP A 110 -16.13 3.15 -9.47
C TRP A 110 -17.25 3.99 -10.07
N SER A 111 -16.86 4.98 -10.86
CA SER A 111 -17.75 5.76 -11.73
C SER A 111 -17.04 6.06 -13.04
N GLY A 112 -17.81 6.24 -14.11
CA GLY A 112 -17.24 6.44 -15.43
C GLY A 112 -18.26 6.85 -16.48
N ASN A 113 -17.78 6.99 -17.71
CA ASN A 113 -18.60 7.21 -18.88
C ASN A 113 -18.30 6.13 -19.93
N ALA A 114 -19.33 5.42 -20.36
CA ALA A 114 -19.29 4.56 -21.53
C ALA A 114 -20.65 4.62 -22.22
N ASN A 115 -20.80 5.56 -23.17
CA ASN A 115 -22.07 5.92 -23.82
C ASN A 115 -23.11 6.49 -22.84
N GLY A 116 -22.64 7.14 -21.77
CA GLY A 116 -23.47 7.62 -20.67
C GLY A 116 -22.78 7.42 -19.32
N ALA A 117 -23.28 8.13 -18.30
CA ALA A 117 -22.75 8.01 -16.94
C ALA A 117 -23.12 6.66 -16.33
N CYS A 118 -22.10 5.96 -15.81
CA CYS A 118 -22.26 4.69 -15.11
C CYS A 118 -21.48 4.68 -13.82
N SER A 119 -21.93 3.89 -12.86
CA SER A 119 -21.23 3.68 -11.61
C SER A 119 -21.56 2.32 -11.01
N GLY A 120 -20.73 1.89 -10.07
CA GLY A 120 -20.96 0.65 -9.36
C GLY A 120 -19.83 0.31 -8.40
N VAL A 121 -19.62 -1.00 -8.25
CA VAL A 121 -18.67 -1.57 -7.30
C VAL A 121 -17.68 -2.46 -8.02
N TRP A 122 -16.54 -2.68 -7.38
CA TRP A 122 -15.57 -3.66 -7.81
C TRP A 122 -15.11 -4.51 -6.64
N GLU A 123 -14.72 -5.74 -6.96
CA GLU A 123 -14.11 -6.69 -6.04
C GLU A 123 -12.83 -7.23 -6.68
N ALA A 124 -11.84 -7.54 -5.86
CA ALA A 124 -10.54 -8.03 -6.31
C ALA A 124 -10.13 -9.26 -5.49
N GLU A 125 -9.52 -10.21 -6.18
CA GLU A 125 -8.96 -11.43 -5.60
C GLU A 125 -7.54 -11.62 -6.11
N ARG A 126 -6.60 -11.89 -5.20
CA ARG A 126 -5.20 -12.13 -5.57
C ARG A 126 -5.09 -13.48 -6.27
N ARG A 127 -4.24 -13.54 -7.29
CA ARG A 127 -3.93 -14.77 -8.04
C ARG A 127 -2.49 -15.18 -7.70
N GLY A 128 -2.32 -16.38 -7.16
CA GLY A 128 -1.04 -16.93 -6.71
C GLY A 128 -0.97 -17.01 -5.19
#